data_AF-M6REY3-F1
#
_entry.id   AF-M6REY3-F1
#
_cell.length_a   1.000
_cell.length_b   1.000
_cell.length_c   1.000
_cell.angle_alpha   90.00
_cell.angle_beta   90.00
_cell.angle_gamma   90.00
#
_symmetry.space_group_name_H-M   'P 1'
#
loop_
_entity.id
_entity.type
_entity.pdbx_description
1 polymer ?
#
loop_
_entity_poly.entity_id
_entity_poly.type
_entity_poly.pdbx_seq_one_letter_code
_entity_poly.pdbx_strand_id
1 'polypeptide(L)'
;MSDLDQQLKIFRDQIDSLDREIVKSIQTRAEFASKIGEIKRERNEPVFRPDREKEVYEKIKSFSPGPLPDKVLLAIYREIMSGSISVEKGLEIGYLGPAGSFSNQAVRSRFGASINALEFNSIPDVFRAVETDKIDYGVVPVENSSEGLVNSTLDQFLVSDLLIYSEHYLRINISLLGLEHDLSKIKTLYGIKIANSQCKNWIAANLPHVEIVETSSTAKAAQIVAEKKTPVPQLLLPSLRKSMGSV
;
A
#
# COMPACT_ATOMS: atom_id res chain seq x y z
N MET A 1 -11.27 37.83 -24.74
CA MET A 1 -10.31 36.87 -24.15
C MET A 1 -8.93 37.31 -24.58
N SER A 2 -7.93 37.25 -23.71
CA SER A 2 -6.55 37.52 -24.12
C SER A 2 -6.08 36.41 -25.07
N ASP A 3 -5.06 36.69 -25.89
CA ASP A 3 -4.46 35.69 -26.79
C ASP A 3 -3.96 34.46 -26.02
N LEU A 4 -3.43 34.68 -24.82
CA LEU A 4 -3.04 33.63 -23.87
C LEU A 4 -4.22 32.77 -23.41
N ASP A 5 -5.39 33.37 -23.16
CA ASP A 5 -6.60 32.61 -22.76
C ASP A 5 -7.10 31.71 -23.91
N GLN A 6 -6.95 32.18 -25.15
CA GLN A 6 -7.34 31.40 -26.33
C GLN A 6 -6.37 30.24 -26.58
N GLN A 7 -5.06 30.47 -26.44
CA GLN A 7 -4.06 29.40 -26.49
C GLN A 7 -4.26 28.36 -25.37
N LEU A 8 -4.53 28.80 -24.14
CA LEU A 8 -4.84 27.90 -23.03
C LEU A 8 -6.07 27.04 -23.31
N LYS A 9 -7.11 27.62 -23.91
CA LYS A 9 -8.31 26.87 -24.28
C LYS A 9 -8.00 25.77 -25.30
N ILE A 10 -7.21 26.07 -26.34
CA ILE A 10 -6.81 25.08 -27.35
C ILE A 10 -6.10 23.88 -26.72
N PHE A 11 -5.13 24.12 -25.83
CA PHE A 11 -4.43 23.02 -25.16
C PHE A 11 -5.34 22.21 -24.23
N ARG A 12 -6.29 22.84 -23.55
CA ARG A 12 -7.29 22.13 -22.73
C ARG A 12 -8.20 21.26 -23.58
N ASP A 13 -8.71 21.77 -24.70
CA ASP A 13 -9.56 21.00 -25.61
C ASP A 13 -8.79 19.79 -26.20
N GLN A 14 -7.48 19.93 -26.45
CA GLN A 14 -6.61 18.83 -26.86
C GLN A 14 -6.42 17.80 -25.74
N ILE A 15 -6.19 18.23 -24.49
CA ILE A 15 -6.12 17.34 -23.32
C ILE A 15 -7.43 16.57 -23.15
N ASP A 16 -8.58 17.24 -23.22
CA ASP A 16 -9.89 16.60 -23.10
C ASP A 16 -10.11 15.52 -24.17
N SER A 17 -9.59 15.74 -25.39
CA SER A 17 -9.64 14.74 -26.46
C SER A 17 -8.76 13.53 -26.14
N LEU A 18 -7.53 13.77 -25.66
CA LEU A 18 -6.61 12.71 -25.26
C LEU A 18 -7.17 11.92 -24.07
N ASP A 19 -7.79 12.58 -23.09
CA ASP A 19 -8.39 11.92 -21.92
C ASP A 19 -9.51 10.96 -22.33
N ARG A 20 -10.32 11.32 -23.33
CA ARG A 20 -11.33 10.41 -23.91
C ARG A 20 -10.69 9.17 -24.52
N GLU A 21 -9.57 9.32 -25.22
CA GLU A 21 -8.85 8.19 -25.81
C GLU A 21 -8.18 7.30 -24.74
N ILE A 22 -7.62 7.91 -23.69
CA ILE A 22 -7.03 7.21 -22.55
C ILE A 22 -8.10 6.36 -21.86
N VAL A 23 -9.26 6.95 -21.53
CA VAL A 23 -10.37 6.22 -20.89
C VAL A 23 -10.83 5.06 -21.76
N LYS A 24 -11.04 5.30 -23.06
CA LYS A 24 -11.43 4.24 -24.01
C LYS A 24 -10.39 3.12 -24.06
N SER A 25 -9.10 3.46 -24.10
CA SER A 25 -8.00 2.50 -24.16
C SER A 25 -7.89 1.66 -22.90
N ILE A 26 -8.07 2.28 -21.72
CA ILE A 26 -8.09 1.58 -20.42
C ILE A 26 -9.26 0.61 -20.35
N GLN A 27 -10.47 1.02 -20.74
CA GLN A 27 -11.65 0.15 -20.77
C GLN A 27 -11.46 -1.03 -21.73
N THR A 28 -11.00 -0.76 -22.95
CA THR A 28 -10.71 -1.80 -23.94
C THR A 28 -9.66 -2.79 -23.42
N ARG A 29 -8.62 -2.31 -22.73
CA ARG A 29 -7.62 -3.16 -22.08
C ARG A 29 -8.25 -4.04 -21.00
N ALA A 30 -9.13 -3.49 -20.16
CA ALA A 30 -9.81 -4.24 -19.11
C ALA A 30 -10.75 -5.33 -19.68
N GLU A 31 -11.41 -5.07 -20.81
CA GLU A 31 -12.20 -6.09 -21.54
C GLU A 31 -11.34 -7.27 -22.01
N PHE A 32 -10.16 -7.00 -22.58
CA PHE A 32 -9.23 -8.07 -22.97
C PHE A 32 -8.68 -8.83 -21.75
N ALA A 33 -8.40 -8.12 -20.66
CA ALA A 33 -7.99 -8.74 -19.40
C ALA A 33 -9.07 -9.70 -18.89
N SER A 34 -10.34 -9.27 -18.87
CA SER A 34 -11.51 -10.10 -18.52
C SER A 34 -11.58 -11.39 -19.37
N LYS A 35 -11.48 -11.26 -20.70
CA LYS A 35 -11.46 -12.43 -21.61
C LYS A 35 -10.29 -13.37 -21.36
N ILE A 36 -9.11 -12.84 -21.03
CA ILE A 36 -7.95 -13.66 -20.62
C ILE A 36 -8.25 -14.37 -19.30
N GLY A 37 -8.89 -13.71 -18.34
CA GLY A 37 -9.32 -14.30 -17.07
C GLY A 37 -10.33 -15.44 -17.24
N GLU A 38 -11.24 -15.35 -18.21
CA GLU A 38 -12.13 -16.47 -18.61
C GLU A 38 -11.33 -17.69 -19.09
N ILE A 39 -10.40 -17.49 -20.03
CA ILE A 39 -9.55 -18.57 -20.58
C ILE A 39 -8.69 -19.21 -19.48
N LYS A 40 -8.09 -18.41 -18.58
CA LYS A 40 -7.27 -18.92 -17.48
C LYS A 40 -8.08 -19.77 -16.51
N ARG A 41 -9.33 -19.38 -16.21
CA ARG A 41 -10.23 -20.16 -15.35
C ARG A 41 -10.55 -21.52 -15.95
N GLU A 42 -10.78 -21.60 -17.26
CA GLU A 42 -10.99 -22.89 -17.94
C GLU A 42 -9.75 -23.81 -17.88
N ARG A 43 -8.56 -23.22 -17.74
CA ARG A 43 -7.27 -23.94 -17.68
C ARG A 43 -6.71 -24.14 -16.28
N ASN A 44 -7.41 -23.69 -15.23
CA ASN A 44 -6.90 -23.64 -13.85
C ASN A 44 -5.52 -22.95 -13.74
N GLU A 45 -5.27 -21.91 -14.55
CA GLU A 45 -4.06 -21.11 -14.47
C GLU A 45 -4.21 -19.97 -13.44
N PRO A 46 -3.14 -19.61 -12.70
CA PRO A 46 -3.20 -18.53 -11.72
C PRO A 46 -3.48 -17.17 -12.37
N VAL A 47 -4.39 -16.40 -11.75
CA VAL A 47 -4.80 -15.08 -12.24
C VAL A 47 -3.64 -14.08 -12.14
N PHE A 48 -2.99 -14.02 -10.97
CA PHE A 48 -1.86 -13.15 -10.69
C PHE A 48 -0.54 -13.80 -11.11
N ARG A 49 0.28 -13.08 -11.88
CA ARG A 49 1.58 -13.51 -12.45
C ARG A 49 2.62 -12.39 -12.34
N PRO A 50 3.49 -12.37 -11.30
CA PRO A 50 4.52 -11.36 -11.08
C PRO A 50 5.49 -11.19 -12.25
N ASP A 51 5.83 -12.29 -12.91
CA ASP A 51 6.69 -12.32 -14.09
C ASP A 51 6.04 -11.55 -15.25
N ARG A 52 4.75 -11.77 -15.49
CA ARG A 52 4.01 -11.06 -16.53
C ARG A 52 3.86 -9.56 -16.21
N GLU A 53 3.68 -9.22 -14.94
CA GLU A 53 3.63 -7.83 -14.50
C GLU A 53 4.96 -7.11 -14.77
N LYS A 54 6.08 -7.77 -14.46
CA LYS A 54 7.43 -7.27 -14.76
C LYS A 54 7.62 -7.06 -16.25
N GLU A 55 7.19 -8.00 -17.10
CA GLU A 55 7.23 -7.84 -18.56
C GLU A 55 6.42 -6.62 -19.03
N VAL A 56 5.24 -6.39 -18.46
CA VAL A 56 4.42 -5.21 -18.79
C VAL A 56 5.17 -3.94 -18.39
N TYR A 57 5.73 -3.87 -17.19
CA TYR A 57 6.48 -2.70 -16.73
C TYR A 57 7.70 -2.39 -17.60
N GLU A 58 8.48 -3.39 -17.99
CA GLU A 58 9.62 -3.19 -18.90
C GLU A 58 9.16 -2.71 -20.29
N LYS A 59 8.05 -3.23 -20.81
CA LYS A 59 7.46 -2.73 -22.06
C LYS A 59 7.02 -1.27 -21.92
N ILE A 60 6.35 -0.88 -20.83
CA ILE A 60 5.91 0.50 -20.62
C ILE A 60 7.10 1.48 -20.55
N LYS A 61 8.18 1.11 -19.85
CA LYS A 61 9.41 1.92 -19.85
C LYS A 61 9.97 2.10 -21.25
N SER A 62 9.96 1.05 -22.07
CA SER A 62 10.45 1.13 -23.46
C SER A 62 9.62 2.07 -24.36
N PHE A 63 8.36 2.32 -24.00
CA PHE A 63 7.48 3.23 -24.73
C PHE A 63 7.55 4.69 -24.25
N SER A 64 8.43 5.01 -23.29
CA SER A 64 8.39 6.30 -22.56
C SER A 64 9.55 7.26 -22.89
N PRO A 65 9.56 7.94 -24.05
CA PRO A 65 10.44 9.09 -24.29
C PRO A 65 9.83 10.42 -23.80
N GLY A 66 8.78 10.38 -22.97
CA GLY A 66 7.99 11.56 -22.57
C GLY A 66 8.48 12.29 -21.32
N PRO A 67 7.84 13.42 -20.96
CA PRO A 67 8.22 14.25 -19.80
C PRO A 67 7.86 13.63 -18.44
N LEU A 68 7.08 12.55 -18.42
CA LEU A 68 6.71 11.87 -17.18
C LEU A 68 7.82 10.87 -16.76
N PRO A 69 8.29 10.93 -15.50
CA PRO A 69 9.24 9.93 -15.00
C PRO A 69 8.63 8.54 -14.94
N ASP A 70 9.43 7.50 -15.20
CA ASP A 70 9.01 6.09 -15.18
C ASP A 70 8.20 5.71 -13.94
N LYS A 71 8.63 6.15 -12.75
CA LYS A 71 7.94 5.85 -11.48
C LYS A 71 6.47 6.26 -11.47
N VAL A 72 6.10 7.32 -12.21
CA VAL A 72 4.72 7.82 -12.30
C VAL A 72 3.93 6.91 -13.23
N LEU A 73 4.49 6.57 -14.40
CA LEU A 73 3.85 5.66 -15.35
C LEU A 73 3.62 4.28 -14.74
N LEU A 74 4.62 3.74 -14.02
CA LEU A 74 4.50 2.45 -13.35
C LEU A 74 3.39 2.47 -12.28
N ALA A 75 3.24 3.56 -11.53
CA ALA A 75 2.16 3.69 -10.56
C ALA A 75 0.77 3.71 -11.22
N ILE A 76 0.61 4.43 -12.34
CA ILE A 76 -0.63 4.45 -13.12
C ILE A 76 -0.94 3.04 -13.65
N TYR A 77 0.05 2.38 -14.25
CA TYR A 77 -0.13 1.04 -14.80
C TYR A 77 -0.41 -0.01 -13.74
N ARG A 78 0.16 0.12 -12.54
CA ARG A 78 -0.18 -0.73 -11.39
C ARG A 78 -1.68 -0.63 -11.07
N GLU A 79 -2.25 0.57 -10.99
CA GLU A 79 -3.68 0.74 -10.71
C GLU A 79 -4.57 0.25 -11.87
N ILE A 80 -4.17 0.48 -13.13
CA ILE A 80 -4.88 -0.08 -14.29
C ILE A 80 -4.89 -1.61 -14.22
N MET A 81 -3.76 -2.23 -13.87
CA MET A 81 -3.67 -3.69 -13.73
C MET A 81 -4.48 -4.19 -12.54
N SER A 82 -4.39 -3.52 -11.39
CA SER A 82 -5.19 -3.82 -10.19
C SER A 82 -6.69 -3.82 -10.50
N GLY A 83 -7.18 -2.77 -11.17
CA GLY A 83 -8.58 -2.67 -11.59
C GLY A 83 -8.98 -3.70 -12.65
N SER A 84 -8.06 -4.08 -13.55
CA SER A 84 -8.32 -5.15 -14.53
C SER A 84 -8.46 -6.51 -13.85
N ILE A 85 -7.56 -6.80 -12.90
CA ILE A 85 -7.57 -8.06 -12.14
C ILE A 85 -8.84 -8.17 -11.29
N SER A 86 -9.28 -7.09 -10.65
CA SER A 86 -10.50 -7.10 -9.84
C SER A 86 -11.77 -7.44 -10.64
N VAL A 87 -11.77 -7.20 -11.97
CA VAL A 87 -12.87 -7.55 -12.88
C VAL A 87 -12.78 -9.01 -13.35
N GLU A 88 -11.58 -9.60 -13.46
CA GLU A 88 -11.37 -11.01 -13.86
C GLU A 88 -11.83 -12.01 -12.78
N LYS A 89 -11.50 -11.73 -11.51
CA LYS A 89 -11.91 -12.44 -10.29
C LYS A 89 -11.65 -11.52 -9.11
N GLY A 90 -12.51 -11.51 -8.10
CA GLY A 90 -12.19 -10.83 -6.84
C GLY A 90 -11.06 -11.55 -6.13
N LEU A 91 -9.80 -11.18 -6.40
CA LEU A 91 -8.65 -11.70 -5.66
C LEU A 91 -8.80 -11.34 -4.18
N GLU A 92 -8.71 -12.34 -3.33
CA GLU A 92 -8.73 -12.18 -1.87
C GLU A 92 -7.30 -12.28 -1.34
N ILE A 93 -6.80 -11.18 -0.77
CA ILE A 93 -5.44 -11.11 -0.25
C ILE A 93 -5.49 -10.95 1.27
N GLY A 94 -4.95 -11.92 2.00
CA GLY A 94 -4.83 -11.86 3.45
C GLY A 94 -3.57 -11.15 3.92
N TYR A 95 -3.62 -10.48 5.06
CA TYR A 95 -2.45 -9.87 5.69
C TYR A 95 -2.55 -9.82 7.22
N LEU A 96 -1.41 -9.66 7.88
CA LEU A 96 -1.34 -9.42 9.33
C LEU A 96 -1.86 -8.03 9.68
N GLY A 97 -2.97 -7.99 10.42
CA GLY A 97 -3.67 -6.78 10.81
C GLY A 97 -2.96 -5.88 11.82
N PRO A 98 -3.57 -4.72 12.15
CA PRO A 98 -4.87 -4.28 11.66
C PRO A 98 -4.81 -3.46 10.36
N ALA A 99 -5.96 -3.08 9.80
CA ALA A 99 -6.03 -2.13 8.68
C ALA A 99 -5.22 -0.86 8.97
N GLY A 100 -4.46 -0.39 7.98
CA GLY A 100 -3.48 0.69 8.15
C GLY A 100 -2.10 0.25 8.67
N SER A 101 -1.90 -1.04 8.98
CA SER A 101 -0.57 -1.58 9.29
C SER A 101 0.37 -1.52 8.07
N PHE A 102 1.67 -1.74 8.31
CA PHE A 102 2.63 -1.86 7.21
C PHE A 102 2.36 -3.06 6.31
N SER A 103 1.81 -4.17 6.85
CA SER A 103 1.37 -5.29 6.04
C SER A 103 0.19 -4.90 5.14
N ASN A 104 -0.76 -4.11 5.64
CA ASN A 104 -1.82 -3.54 4.81
C ASN A 104 -1.25 -2.62 3.70
N GLN A 105 -0.27 -1.77 4.05
CA GLN A 105 0.40 -0.92 3.08
C GLN A 105 1.15 -1.73 2.03
N ALA A 106 1.81 -2.84 2.41
CA ALA A 106 2.49 -3.74 1.50
C ALA A 106 1.51 -4.38 0.51
N VAL A 107 0.34 -4.85 0.98
CA VAL A 107 -0.73 -5.35 0.11
C VAL A 107 -1.14 -4.29 -0.91
N ARG A 108 -1.50 -3.08 -0.45
CA ARG A 108 -1.95 -1.99 -1.33
C ARG A 108 -0.87 -1.55 -2.31
N SER A 109 0.39 -1.54 -1.89
CA SER A 109 1.54 -1.16 -2.72
C SER A 109 1.82 -2.19 -3.83
N ARG A 110 1.66 -3.49 -3.53
CA ARG A 110 1.92 -4.59 -4.45
C ARG A 110 0.76 -4.87 -5.40
N PHE A 111 -0.45 -4.89 -4.86
CA PHE A 111 -1.67 -5.36 -5.53
C PHE A 111 -2.57 -4.20 -6.00
N GLY A 112 -2.33 -2.97 -5.56
CA GLY A 112 -3.13 -1.79 -5.88
C GLY A 112 -4.34 -1.60 -4.96
N ALA A 113 -5.06 -0.50 -5.16
CA ALA A 113 -6.13 -0.09 -4.25
C ALA A 113 -7.45 -0.87 -4.42
N SER A 114 -7.67 -1.46 -5.60
CA SER A 114 -8.96 -2.08 -5.96
C SER A 114 -9.13 -3.51 -5.46
N ILE A 115 -8.10 -4.11 -4.85
CA ILE A 115 -8.12 -5.51 -4.40
C ILE A 115 -8.77 -5.66 -3.01
N ASN A 116 -9.47 -6.78 -2.80
CA ASN A 116 -10.07 -7.15 -1.53
C ASN A 116 -8.97 -7.63 -0.56
N ALA A 117 -8.70 -6.83 0.47
CA ALA A 117 -7.69 -7.13 1.47
C ALA A 117 -8.35 -7.55 2.78
N LEU A 118 -8.10 -8.78 3.23
CA LEU A 118 -8.67 -9.38 4.43
C LEU A 118 -7.66 -9.34 5.58
N GLU A 119 -8.11 -8.81 6.72
CA GLU A 119 -7.32 -8.69 7.94
C GLU A 119 -7.32 -9.99 8.75
N PHE A 120 -6.15 -10.41 9.23
CA PHE A 120 -5.99 -11.54 10.14
C PHE A 120 -5.22 -11.13 11.40
N ASN A 121 -5.50 -11.80 12.51
CA ASN A 121 -4.92 -11.47 13.82
C ASN A 121 -3.52 -12.07 14.04
N SER A 122 -3.13 -13.07 13.25
CA SER A 122 -1.84 -13.74 13.38
C SER A 122 -1.31 -14.21 12.02
N ILE A 123 0.01 -14.37 11.91
CA ILE A 123 0.66 -14.93 10.72
C ILE A 123 0.18 -16.37 10.45
N PRO A 124 0.07 -17.27 11.44
CA PRO A 124 -0.50 -18.60 11.22
C PRO A 124 -1.93 -18.60 10.65
N ASP A 125 -2.76 -17.63 11.04
CA ASP A 125 -4.11 -17.53 10.47
C ASP A 125 -4.09 -17.12 8.99
N VAL A 126 -3.10 -16.30 8.57
CA VAL A 126 -2.91 -15.97 7.15
C VAL A 126 -2.52 -17.24 6.37
N PHE A 127 -1.56 -18.01 6.87
CA PHE A 127 -1.14 -19.28 6.23
C PHE A 127 -2.32 -20.25 6.09
N ARG A 128 -3.03 -20.52 7.20
CA ARG A 128 -4.19 -21.40 7.19
C ARG A 128 -5.27 -20.94 6.22
N ALA A 129 -5.49 -19.63 6.11
CA ALA A 129 -6.49 -19.09 5.19
C ALA A 129 -6.11 -19.35 3.72
N VAL A 130 -4.83 -19.30 3.36
CA VAL A 130 -4.38 -19.68 2.01
C VAL A 130 -4.52 -21.20 1.81
N GLU A 131 -4.09 -22.01 2.78
CA GLU A 131 -4.18 -23.49 2.70
C GLU A 131 -5.61 -24.02 2.58
N THR A 132 -6.58 -23.30 3.13
CA THR A 132 -8.00 -23.67 3.11
C THR A 132 -8.77 -23.01 1.95
N ASP A 133 -8.07 -22.42 0.98
CA ASP A 133 -8.65 -21.69 -0.16
C ASP A 133 -9.62 -20.56 0.25
N LYS A 134 -9.51 -20.06 1.48
CA LYS A 134 -10.29 -18.91 1.97
C LYS A 134 -9.79 -17.59 1.36
N ILE A 135 -8.52 -17.53 1.00
CA ILE A 135 -7.88 -16.40 0.32
C ILE A 135 -6.94 -16.93 -0.76
N ASP A 136 -6.75 -16.18 -1.85
CA ASP A 136 -5.87 -16.61 -2.93
C ASP A 136 -4.38 -16.45 -2.56
N TYR A 137 -4.04 -15.38 -1.80
CA TYR A 137 -2.65 -15.12 -1.40
C TYR A 137 -2.55 -14.48 -0.01
N GLY A 138 -1.46 -14.79 0.70
CA GLY A 138 -1.10 -14.16 1.97
C GLY A 138 0.12 -13.24 1.85
N VAL A 139 0.04 -12.04 2.45
CA VAL A 139 1.18 -11.11 2.58
C VAL A 139 1.62 -11.07 4.04
N VAL A 140 2.79 -11.63 4.30
CA VAL A 140 3.39 -11.74 5.64
C VAL A 140 4.79 -11.11 5.66
N PRO A 141 5.18 -10.44 6.74
CA PRO A 141 6.54 -9.92 6.87
C PRO A 141 7.51 -11.07 7.14
N VAL A 142 8.63 -11.13 6.42
CA VAL A 142 9.67 -12.15 6.63
C VAL A 142 10.91 -11.59 7.33
N GLU A 143 11.22 -10.31 7.10
CA GLU A 143 12.38 -9.64 7.66
C GLU A 143 12.09 -8.16 7.89
N ASN A 144 12.59 -7.62 9.00
CA ASN A 144 12.62 -6.20 9.33
C ASN A 144 14.07 -5.76 9.54
N SER A 145 14.47 -4.65 8.92
CA SER A 145 15.85 -4.12 9.03
C SER A 145 16.31 -3.76 10.45
N SER A 146 15.38 -3.67 11.41
CA SER A 146 15.66 -3.31 12.81
C SER A 146 15.65 -4.47 13.79
N GLU A 147 14.82 -5.50 13.55
CA GLU A 147 14.66 -6.65 14.46
C GLU A 147 15.11 -7.97 13.83
N GLY A 148 15.52 -7.95 12.55
CA GLY A 148 15.92 -9.12 11.80
C GLY A 148 14.71 -9.93 11.31
N LEU A 149 14.88 -11.24 11.28
CA LEU A 149 13.89 -12.17 10.74
C LEU A 149 12.63 -12.25 11.61
N VAL A 150 11.48 -12.41 10.96
CA VAL A 150 10.20 -12.62 11.63
C VAL A 150 10.02 -14.13 11.85
N ASN A 151 10.42 -14.62 13.02
CA ASN A 151 10.39 -16.05 13.35
C ASN A 151 9.03 -16.70 13.10
N SER A 152 7.92 -16.03 13.46
CA SER A 152 6.58 -16.59 13.24
C SER A 152 6.29 -16.89 11.77
N THR A 153 6.89 -16.17 10.82
CA THR A 153 6.75 -16.45 9.39
C THR A 153 7.61 -17.63 8.98
N LEU A 154 8.85 -17.70 9.47
CA LEU A 154 9.77 -18.82 9.21
C LEU A 154 9.22 -20.14 9.78
N ASP A 155 8.66 -20.10 10.99
CA ASP A 155 8.04 -21.25 11.64
C ASP A 155 6.89 -21.80 10.82
N GLN A 156 6.08 -20.94 10.18
CA GLN A 156 5.01 -21.38 9.30
C GLN A 156 5.54 -22.01 8.01
N PHE A 157 6.60 -21.47 7.40
CA PHE A 157 7.22 -22.07 6.22
C PHE A 157 7.86 -23.44 6.49
N LEU A 158 8.17 -23.79 7.73
CA LEU A 158 8.66 -25.12 8.09
C LEU A 158 7.57 -26.19 8.12
N VAL A 159 6.31 -25.80 8.33
CA VAL A 159 5.19 -26.74 8.55
C VAL A 159 4.11 -26.66 7.46
N SER A 160 4.23 -25.68 6.57
CA SER A 160 3.28 -25.42 5.49
C SER A 160 3.89 -25.79 4.14
N ASP A 161 3.08 -26.35 3.24
CA ASP A 161 3.46 -26.64 1.86
C ASP A 161 3.30 -25.42 0.92
N LEU A 162 2.94 -24.25 1.47
CA LEU A 162 2.78 -23.02 0.70
C LEU A 162 4.12 -22.53 0.11
N LEU A 163 4.04 -22.02 -1.10
CA LEU A 163 5.19 -21.51 -1.85
C LEU A 163 5.26 -19.97 -1.80
N ILE A 164 6.47 -19.44 -1.71
CA ILE A 164 6.72 -18.00 -1.84
C ILE A 164 6.55 -17.61 -3.30
N TYR A 165 5.57 -16.76 -3.57
CA TYR A 165 5.23 -16.37 -4.93
C TYR A 165 5.86 -15.06 -5.39
N SER A 166 6.07 -14.12 -4.47
CA SER A 166 6.64 -12.80 -4.75
C SER A 166 7.20 -12.20 -3.47
N GLU A 167 8.24 -11.39 -3.59
CA GLU A 167 8.73 -10.52 -2.53
C GLU A 167 8.30 -9.07 -2.74
N HIS A 168 8.26 -8.28 -1.66
CA HIS A 168 7.99 -6.84 -1.72
C HIS A 168 8.76 -6.10 -0.62
N TYR A 169 9.60 -5.14 -1.03
CA TYR A 169 10.32 -4.27 -0.10
C TYR A 169 9.52 -3.01 0.18
N LEU A 170 9.12 -2.84 1.44
CA LEU A 170 8.43 -1.64 1.90
C LEU A 170 9.37 -0.78 2.74
N ARG A 171 9.61 0.46 2.28
CA ARG A 171 10.33 1.44 3.09
C ARG A 171 9.43 1.93 4.22
N ILE A 172 9.82 1.58 5.45
CA ILE A 172 9.16 2.06 6.66
C ILE A 172 9.57 3.50 6.94
N ASN A 173 8.59 4.39 7.02
CA ASN A 173 8.77 5.75 7.53
C ASN A 173 7.89 5.89 8.76
N ILE A 174 8.40 6.52 9.82
CA ILE A 174 7.65 6.83 11.04
C ILE A 174 7.26 8.31 11.06
N SER A 175 6.04 8.62 11.51
CA SER A 175 5.46 9.96 11.49
C SER A 175 4.71 10.19 12.79
N LEU A 176 4.77 11.42 13.29
CA LEU A 176 3.89 11.89 14.34
C LEU A 176 2.56 12.30 13.71
N LEU A 177 1.45 11.77 14.22
CA LEU A 177 0.12 12.25 13.88
C LEU A 177 -0.57 12.69 15.18
N GLY A 178 -1.71 13.35 15.05
CA GLY A 178 -2.46 13.87 16.18
C GLY A 178 -3.44 14.94 15.76
N LEU A 179 -4.43 15.19 16.61
CA LEU A 179 -5.40 16.27 16.43
C LEU A 179 -4.87 17.63 16.92
N GLU A 180 -3.92 17.61 17.84
CA GLU A 180 -3.27 18.81 18.37
C GLU A 180 -1.97 19.07 17.61
N HIS A 181 -1.79 20.32 17.20
CA HIS A 181 -0.66 20.78 16.39
C HIS A 181 0.48 21.35 17.25
N ASP A 182 0.17 21.77 18.47
CA ASP A 182 1.15 22.28 19.43
C ASP A 182 1.78 21.12 20.23
N LEU A 183 3.07 20.87 19.98
CA LEU A 183 3.82 19.81 20.62
C LEU A 183 3.95 19.97 22.15
N SER A 184 3.79 21.19 22.69
CA SER A 184 3.86 21.42 24.13
C SER A 184 2.61 20.96 24.89
N LYS A 185 1.51 20.72 24.16
CA LYS A 185 0.23 20.28 24.74
C LYS A 185 0.06 18.76 24.71
N ILE A 186 1.01 18.04 24.11
CA ILE A 186 1.00 16.58 24.09
C ILE A 186 1.25 16.05 25.49
N LYS A 187 0.37 15.20 26.00
CA LYS A 187 0.57 14.54 27.31
C LYS A 187 0.87 13.06 27.19
N THR A 188 0.34 12.41 26.16
CA THR A 188 0.43 10.96 26.00
C THR A 188 0.80 10.62 24.57
N LEU A 189 1.77 9.74 24.40
CA LEU A 189 2.21 9.20 23.11
C LEU A 189 1.89 7.71 23.05
N TYR A 190 0.94 7.32 22.21
CA TYR A 190 0.63 5.91 21.97
C TYR A 190 1.50 5.37 20.85
N GLY A 191 2.25 4.30 21.08
CA GLY A 191 3.13 3.74 20.07
C GLY A 191 3.46 2.27 20.33
N ILE A 192 4.21 1.64 19.44
CA ILE A 192 4.74 0.29 19.66
C ILE A 192 6.21 0.40 20.08
N LYS A 193 6.67 -0.51 20.94
CA LYS A 193 8.03 -0.55 21.48
C LYS A 193 9.13 -0.33 20.43
N ILE A 194 9.03 -0.99 19.27
CA ILE A 194 10.03 -0.86 18.20
C ILE A 194 10.06 0.56 17.61
N ALA A 195 8.90 1.16 17.33
CA ALA A 195 8.79 2.52 16.79
C ALA A 195 9.25 3.56 17.81
N ASN A 196 8.90 3.37 19.09
CA ASN A 196 9.33 4.23 20.19
C ASN A 196 10.87 4.21 20.34
N SER A 197 11.47 3.03 20.18
CA SER A 197 12.92 2.86 20.24
C SER A 197 13.62 3.55 19.06
N GLN A 198 13.10 3.40 17.84
CA GLN A 198 13.64 4.05 16.65
C GLN A 198 13.51 5.58 16.68
N CYS A 199 12.45 6.10 17.31
CA CYS A 199 12.20 7.53 17.42
C CYS A 199 12.68 8.17 18.72
N LYS A 200 13.41 7.43 19.57
CA LYS A 200 13.79 7.87 20.94
C LYS A 200 14.45 9.24 20.98
N ASN A 201 15.39 9.51 20.08
CA ASN A 201 16.11 10.79 20.05
C ASN A 201 15.19 11.96 19.70
N TRP A 202 14.27 11.75 18.73
CA TRP A 202 13.31 12.76 18.33
C TRP A 202 12.28 13.02 19.45
N ILE A 203 11.79 11.96 20.10
CA ILE A 203 10.86 12.06 21.24
C ILE A 203 11.52 12.82 22.40
N ALA A 204 12.75 12.49 22.76
CA ALA A 204 13.47 13.16 23.84
C ALA A 204 13.68 14.67 23.55
N ALA A 205 13.93 15.03 22.30
CA ALA A 205 14.17 16.43 21.91
C ALA A 205 12.88 17.26 21.79
N ASN A 206 11.77 16.67 21.35
CA ASN A 206 10.55 17.42 20.99
C ASN A 206 9.39 17.21 21.97
N LEU A 207 9.37 16.08 22.68
CA LEU A 207 8.30 15.64 23.56
C LEU A 207 8.84 15.11 24.90
N PRO A 208 9.68 15.87 25.62
CA PRO A 208 10.36 15.37 26.82
C PRO A 208 9.41 15.05 27.99
N HIS A 209 8.18 15.59 27.96
CA HIS A 209 7.20 15.54 29.03
C HIS A 209 6.08 14.52 28.81
N VAL A 210 6.10 13.79 27.69
CA VAL A 210 4.99 12.89 27.32
C VAL A 210 5.11 11.54 28.01
N GLU A 211 3.98 11.01 28.46
CA GLU A 211 3.86 9.62 28.88
C GLU A 211 3.74 8.72 27.65
N ILE A 212 4.61 7.71 27.53
CA ILE A 212 4.55 6.75 26.42
C ILE A 212 3.70 5.55 26.82
N VAL A 213 2.62 5.30 26.07
CA VAL A 213 1.75 4.13 26.25
C VAL A 213 2.02 3.14 25.13
N GLU A 214 2.51 1.96 25.48
CA GLU A 214 2.77 0.89 24.51
C GLU A 214 1.47 0.24 24.01
N THR A 215 1.45 -0.11 22.72
CA THR A 215 0.33 -0.71 22.01
C THR A 215 0.82 -1.88 21.15
N SER A 216 -0.11 -2.71 20.67
CA SER A 216 0.21 -3.91 19.86
C SER A 216 0.64 -3.60 18.43
N SER A 217 0.32 -2.42 17.89
CA SER A 217 0.77 -1.97 16.57
C SER A 217 0.64 -0.46 16.41
N THR A 218 1.36 0.13 15.46
CA THR A 218 1.22 1.55 15.09
C THR A 218 -0.19 1.89 14.61
N ALA A 219 -0.83 0.97 13.89
CA ALA A 219 -2.21 1.10 13.44
C ALA A 219 -3.23 0.89 14.59
N LYS A 220 -2.89 0.17 15.66
CA LYS A 220 -3.76 0.12 16.85
C LYS A 220 -3.65 1.40 17.67
N ALA A 221 -2.44 1.96 17.81
CA ALA A 221 -2.26 3.28 18.40
C ALA A 221 -3.18 4.30 17.72
N ALA A 222 -3.19 4.31 16.38
CA ALA A 222 -4.09 5.09 15.53
C ALA A 222 -5.57 5.05 15.87
N GLN A 223 -6.06 3.84 16.11
CA GLN A 223 -7.48 3.63 16.33
C GLN A 223 -7.86 4.15 17.72
N ILE A 224 -7.06 3.82 18.74
CA ILE A 224 -7.24 4.32 20.12
C ILE A 224 -7.27 5.85 20.13
N VAL A 225 -6.35 6.43 19.38
CA VAL A 225 -6.23 7.84 19.05
C VAL A 225 -7.58 8.36 18.51
N ALA A 226 -8.00 7.92 17.32
CA ALA A 226 -9.20 8.42 16.66
C ALA A 226 -10.49 8.25 17.50
N GLU A 227 -10.62 7.14 18.23
CA GLU A 227 -11.78 6.82 19.06
C GLU A 227 -11.95 7.75 20.27
N LYS A 228 -10.85 8.27 20.82
CA LYS A 228 -10.91 8.99 22.11
C LYS A 228 -11.55 10.38 22.05
N LYS A 229 -11.76 11.02 20.89
CA LYS A 229 -12.35 12.39 20.68
C LYS A 229 -11.89 13.51 21.65
N THR A 230 -10.91 13.27 22.51
CA THR A 230 -10.26 14.24 23.37
C THR A 230 -9.10 14.88 22.62
N PRO A 231 -8.79 16.17 22.87
CA PRO A 231 -7.58 16.83 22.38
C PRO A 231 -6.37 16.27 23.14
N VAL A 232 -6.04 15.03 22.86
CA VAL A 232 -4.78 14.40 23.19
C VAL A 232 -4.13 14.16 21.84
N PRO A 233 -2.95 14.70 21.55
CA PRO A 233 -2.26 14.44 20.29
C PRO A 233 -1.69 13.03 20.27
N GLN A 234 -1.58 12.48 19.06
CA GLN A 234 -2.14 11.16 18.82
C GLN A 234 -1.44 10.48 17.62
N LEU A 235 -0.31 9.80 17.90
CA LEU A 235 0.67 9.24 16.97
C LEU A 235 0.10 8.19 15.99
N LEU A 236 0.50 8.23 14.71
CA LEU A 236 -0.07 7.40 13.63
C LEU A 236 0.84 7.40 12.37
N LEU A 237 0.71 6.36 11.52
CA LEU A 237 1.35 6.10 10.22
C LEU A 237 0.44 5.25 9.32
N PRO A 238 0.60 5.17 7.97
CA PRO A 238 1.66 5.71 7.11
C PRO A 238 1.20 6.75 6.06
N SER A 239 2.20 7.44 5.50
CA SER A 239 2.20 8.72 4.79
C SER A 239 1.22 8.93 3.62
N LEU A 240 0.62 10.13 3.59
CA LEU A 240 0.47 10.96 2.38
C LEU A 240 1.42 12.17 2.48
N ARG A 241 2.17 12.44 1.40
CA ARG A 241 3.08 13.58 1.28
C ARG A 241 2.34 14.92 1.49
N LYS A 242 2.92 15.81 2.29
CA LYS A 242 2.89 17.24 2.00
C LYS A 242 4.31 17.74 1.78
N SER A 243 4.51 18.29 0.59
CA SER A 243 5.66 19.10 0.23
C SER A 243 5.71 20.35 1.11
N MET A 244 6.82 20.55 1.81
CA MET A 244 7.36 21.86 2.18
C MET A 244 8.85 21.70 1.90
N GLY A 245 9.46 22.42 0.96
CA GLY A 245 9.48 23.87 0.87
C GLY A 245 10.71 24.35 1.64
N SER A 246 11.83 24.48 0.91
CA SER A 246 12.99 25.37 1.15
C SER A 246 13.40 25.68 2.60
N VAL A 247 14.60 25.25 3.01
CA VAL A 247 15.88 25.98 2.94
C VAL A 247 17.01 24.95 2.87
#